data_AF-A0A933QXY9-F1
#
_entry.id   AF-A0A933QXY9-F1
#
_cell.length_a   1.000
_cell.length_b   1.000
_cell.length_c   1.000
_cell.angle_alpha   90.00
_cell.angle_beta   90.00
_cell.angle_gamma   90.00
#
_symmetry.space_group_name_H-M   'P 1'
#
loop_
_entity.id
_entity.type
_entity.pdbx_description
1 polymer ?
#
loop_
_entity_poly.entity_id
_entity_poly.type
_entity_poly.pdbx_seq_one_letter_code
_entity_poly.pdbx_strand_id
1 'polypeptide(L)'
;TWQYEAIETLLKGKEIPLKEGLSFEDKDGNVRHHIRIRWWDKTANSYQKLFIGPESARTAIPDDDIEGDHLIEYGHDQPPCFLGHYWLEGKPEPLASNIACLDYSVAKRGGKLVAYRWDGEQTLSANKFDWIDRIEHD
;
A
#
# COMPACT_ATOMS: atom_id res chain seq x y z
N THR A 1 -5.54 1.85 22.23
CA THR A 1 -4.29 2.27 22.89
C THR A 1 -3.21 2.40 21.83
N TRP A 2 -2.13 3.13 22.08
CA TRP A 2 -1.07 3.28 21.08
C TRP A 2 -0.46 1.93 20.66
N GLN A 3 -0.40 0.94 21.56
CA GLN A 3 0.09 -0.40 21.21
C GLN A 3 -0.82 -1.10 20.20
N TYR A 4 -2.14 -0.97 20.37
CA TYR A 4 -3.11 -1.52 19.43
C TYR A 4 -2.95 -0.88 18.06
N GLU A 5 -2.87 0.46 17.99
CA GLU A 5 -2.68 1.20 16.74
C GLU A 5 -1.35 0.87 16.06
N ALA A 6 -0.28 0.69 16.84
CA ALA A 6 1.02 0.28 16.32
C ALA A 6 0.96 -1.13 15.72
N ILE A 7 0.33 -2.09 16.41
CA ILE A 7 0.16 -3.46 15.90
C ILE A 7 -0.69 -3.46 14.62
N GLU A 8 -1.82 -2.75 14.63
CA GLU A 8 -2.68 -2.63 13.46
C GLU A 8 -1.93 -2.03 12.27
N THR A 9 -1.20 -0.93 12.49
CA THR A 9 -0.42 -0.27 11.43
C THR A 9 0.70 -1.15 10.90
N LEU A 10 1.44 -1.85 11.78
CA LEU A 10 2.55 -2.71 11.37
C LEU A 10 2.08 -3.96 10.62
N LEU A 11 0.94 -4.55 11.00
CA LEU A 11 0.45 -5.80 10.42
C LEU A 11 -0.46 -5.59 9.21
N LYS A 12 -1.22 -4.50 9.18
CA LYS A 12 -2.23 -4.23 8.13
C LYS A 12 -1.86 -3.04 7.25
N GLY A 13 -0.89 -2.24 7.64
CA GLY A 13 -0.60 -0.96 7.00
C GLY A 13 -1.44 0.18 7.58
N LYS A 14 -1.13 1.42 7.18
CA LYS A 14 -1.89 2.61 7.61
C LYS A 14 -3.31 2.58 7.06
N GLU A 15 -4.27 2.61 7.97
CA GLU A 15 -5.67 2.85 7.66
C GLU A 15 -6.10 4.20 8.25
N ILE A 16 -7.04 4.86 7.57
CA ILE A 16 -7.65 6.11 8.04
C ILE A 16 -9.17 6.00 7.97
N PRO A 17 -9.90 6.67 8.88
CA PRO A 17 -11.35 6.71 8.82
C PRO A 17 -11.80 7.51 7.60
N LEU A 18 -12.88 7.06 6.96
CA LEU A 18 -13.65 7.89 6.06
C LEU A 18 -14.36 9.01 6.83
N LYS A 19 -14.85 10.02 6.10
CA LYS A 19 -15.70 11.07 6.68
C LYS A 19 -16.93 10.47 7.35
N GLU A 20 -17.37 11.09 8.44
CA GLU A 20 -18.52 10.65 9.24
C GLU A 20 -19.74 10.32 8.35
N GLY A 21 -20.37 9.17 8.59
CA GLY A 21 -21.51 8.67 7.82
C GLY A 21 -21.17 7.97 6.50
N LEU A 22 -19.90 7.90 6.09
CA LEU A 22 -19.48 7.18 4.89
C LEU A 22 -19.00 5.76 5.19
N SER A 23 -19.25 4.87 4.24
CA SER A 23 -18.80 3.48 4.26
C SER A 23 -18.81 2.88 2.85
N PHE A 24 -18.09 1.79 2.67
CA PHE A 24 -18.15 0.95 1.47
C PHE A 24 -18.18 -0.53 1.86
N GLU A 25 -18.67 -1.39 0.97
CA GLU A 25 -18.57 -2.84 1.14
C GLU A 25 -17.28 -3.36 0.52
N ASP A 26 -16.56 -4.21 1.27
CA ASP A 26 -15.44 -4.95 0.69
C ASP A 26 -15.91 -6.10 -0.22
N LYS A 27 -14.97 -6.79 -0.86
CA LYS A 27 -15.24 -7.91 -1.76
C LYS A 27 -16.02 -9.07 -1.11
N ASP A 28 -16.01 -9.15 0.22
CA ASP A 28 -16.65 -10.20 1.02
C ASP A 28 -17.97 -9.69 1.63
N GLY A 29 -18.43 -8.49 1.25
CA GLY A 29 -19.69 -7.88 1.70
C GLY A 29 -19.62 -7.22 3.08
N ASN A 30 -18.42 -7.04 3.66
CA ASN A 30 -18.30 -6.38 4.95
C ASN A 30 -18.30 -4.86 4.78
N VAL A 31 -19.12 -4.18 5.59
CA VAL A 31 -19.15 -2.72 5.65
C VAL A 31 -17.86 -2.22 6.31
N ARG A 32 -17.16 -1.34 5.62
CA ARG A 32 -15.89 -0.71 6.04
C ARG A 32 -16.07 0.78 6.18
N HIS A 33 -15.59 1.30 7.29
CA HIS A 33 -15.51 2.75 7.57
C HIS A 33 -14.08 3.29 7.51
N HIS A 34 -13.10 2.40 7.30
CA HIS A 34 -11.70 2.76 7.18
C HIS A 34 -11.18 2.30 5.82
N ILE A 35 -10.26 3.09 5.27
CA ILE A 35 -9.55 2.75 4.05
C ILE A 35 -8.06 2.60 4.34
N ARG A 36 -7.44 1.63 3.68
CA ARG A 36 -5.97 1.53 3.63
C ARG A 36 -5.44 2.56 2.63
N ILE A 37 -4.37 3.25 3.00
CA ILE A 37 -3.81 4.33 2.18
C ILE A 37 -2.37 4.08 1.72
N ARG A 38 -2.03 4.66 0.56
CA ARG A 38 -0.66 4.85 0.05
C ARG A 38 0.04 5.93 0.87
N TRP A 39 0.33 5.64 2.13
CA TRP A 39 0.94 6.59 3.07
C TRP A 39 2.31 7.14 2.62
N TRP A 40 2.93 6.53 1.60
CA TRP A 40 4.15 7.00 0.95
C TRP A 40 3.91 8.05 -0.17
N ASP A 41 2.68 8.15 -0.69
CA ASP A 41 2.33 9.06 -1.79
C ASP A 41 2.01 10.46 -1.23
N LYS A 42 3.03 11.31 -1.16
CA LYS A 42 2.91 12.70 -0.68
C LYS A 42 2.21 13.64 -1.67
N THR A 43 1.89 13.18 -2.88
CA THR A 43 1.26 14.01 -3.91
C THR A 43 -0.27 13.86 -3.92
N ALA A 44 -0.79 12.78 -3.34
CA ALA A 44 -2.20 12.52 -3.23
C ALA A 44 -2.77 13.11 -1.93
N ASN A 45 -3.90 13.79 -2.03
CA ASN A 45 -4.55 14.51 -0.93
C ASN A 45 -6.02 14.12 -0.70
N SER A 46 -6.58 13.23 -1.52
CA SER A 46 -7.96 12.76 -1.41
C SER A 46 -8.05 11.29 -1.03
N TYR A 47 -9.18 10.89 -0.41
CA TYR A 47 -9.44 9.51 -0.02
C TYR A 47 -9.31 8.55 -1.21
N GLN A 48 -9.96 8.90 -2.33
CA GLN A 48 -9.96 8.05 -3.52
C GLN A 48 -8.57 7.90 -4.13
N LYS A 49 -7.72 8.94 -4.16
CA LYS A 49 -6.35 8.84 -4.71
C LYS A 49 -5.43 8.03 -3.79
N LEU A 50 -5.56 8.19 -2.47
CA LEU A 50 -4.72 7.48 -1.53
C LEU A 50 -5.16 6.02 -1.33
N PHE A 51 -6.40 5.67 -1.65
CA PHE A 51 -6.93 4.32 -1.43
C PHE A 51 -6.11 3.20 -2.10
N ILE A 52 -5.83 2.18 -1.30
CA ILE A 52 -5.30 0.88 -1.73
C ILE A 52 -6.37 -0.19 -1.51
N GLY A 53 -6.79 -0.81 -2.60
CA GLY A 53 -7.74 -1.89 -2.57
C GLY A 53 -8.31 -2.16 -3.96
N PRO A 54 -9.34 -3.01 -4.05
CA PRO A 54 -9.96 -3.35 -5.33
C PRO A 54 -10.63 -2.13 -5.95
N GLU A 55 -10.55 -2.02 -7.28
CA GLU A 55 -11.14 -0.89 -8.01
C GLU A 55 -12.65 -0.80 -7.84
N SER A 56 -13.33 -1.93 -7.64
CA SER A 56 -14.77 -1.97 -7.34
C SER A 56 -15.14 -1.24 -6.04
N ALA A 57 -14.23 -1.17 -5.06
CA ALA A 57 -14.43 -0.40 -3.85
C ALA A 57 -14.08 1.08 -4.06
N ARG A 58 -13.12 1.39 -4.94
CA ARG A 58 -12.68 2.77 -5.22
C ARG A 58 -13.82 3.65 -5.71
N THR A 59 -14.74 3.10 -6.52
CA THR A 59 -15.90 3.84 -7.03
C THR A 59 -16.90 4.23 -5.93
N ALA A 60 -16.87 3.55 -4.79
CA ALA A 60 -17.70 3.87 -3.61
C ALA A 60 -17.00 4.81 -2.62
N ILE A 61 -15.70 5.08 -2.81
CA ILE A 61 -14.93 5.96 -1.94
C ILE A 61 -15.00 7.39 -2.51
N PRO A 62 -15.30 8.41 -1.68
CA PRO A 62 -15.36 9.80 -2.12
C PRO A 62 -13.98 10.30 -2.58
N ASP A 63 -13.95 11.25 -3.50
CA ASP A 63 -12.72 11.98 -3.89
C ASP A 63 -12.54 13.26 -3.07
N ASP A 64 -13.16 13.34 -1.88
CA ASP A 64 -12.97 14.45 -0.95
C ASP A 64 -11.53 14.50 -0.44
N ASP A 65 -11.03 15.72 -0.19
CA ASP A 65 -9.75 15.93 0.47
C ASP A 65 -9.78 15.35 1.90
N ILE A 66 -8.64 14.82 2.34
CA ILE A 66 -8.49 14.28 3.68
C ILE A 66 -8.13 15.41 4.65
N GLU A 67 -8.89 15.55 5.72
CA GLU A 67 -8.61 16.50 6.80
C GLU A 67 -7.61 15.90 7.81
N GLY A 68 -6.61 16.69 8.23
CA GLY A 68 -5.64 16.30 9.27
C GLY A 68 -4.38 15.58 8.75
N ASP A 69 -3.47 15.23 9.67
CA ASP A 69 -2.22 14.52 9.34
C ASP A 69 -2.47 12.99 9.28
N HIS A 70 -2.77 12.53 8.08
CA HIS A 70 -3.09 11.13 7.78
C HIS A 70 -1.87 10.33 7.31
N LEU A 71 -0.76 11.02 7.04
CA LEU A 71 0.47 10.39 6.54
C LEU A 71 1.23 9.77 7.72
N ILE A 72 1.85 8.62 7.47
CA ILE A 72 2.94 8.20 8.35
C ILE A 72 4.10 9.15 8.02
N GLU A 73 4.64 9.83 9.02
CA GLU A 73 5.85 10.64 8.89
C GLU A 73 7.09 9.75 8.69
N TYR A 74 7.20 9.11 7.53
CA TYR A 74 8.42 8.47 7.07
C TYR A 74 9.16 9.45 6.15
N GLY A 75 10.26 10.00 6.66
CA GLY A 75 11.10 10.95 5.95
C GLY A 75 11.75 10.34 4.72
N HIS A 76 12.04 11.17 3.71
CA HIS A 76 12.76 10.75 2.49
C HIS A 76 14.25 10.46 2.78
N ASP A 77 14.74 10.95 3.91
CA ASP A 77 16.07 10.78 4.48
C ASP A 77 16.16 9.62 5.48
N GLN A 78 15.03 9.00 5.83
CA GLN A 78 14.99 7.82 6.69
C GLN A 78 15.49 6.58 5.94
N PRO A 79 15.96 5.52 6.65
CA PRO A 79 16.47 4.31 6.01
C PRO A 79 15.52 3.71 4.96
N PRO A 80 16.00 2.92 4.00
CA PRO A 80 15.12 2.18 3.10
C PRO A 80 14.11 1.30 3.85
N CYS A 81 12.83 1.43 3.52
CA CYS A 81 11.73 0.65 4.08
C CYS A 81 11.23 -0.36 3.04
N PHE A 82 11.33 -1.64 3.38
CA PHE A 82 10.78 -2.74 2.58
C PHE A 82 9.52 -3.28 3.24
N LEU A 83 8.44 -3.38 2.48
CA LEU A 83 7.13 -3.80 2.97
C LEU A 83 6.51 -4.90 2.11
N GLY A 84 5.53 -5.59 2.67
CA GLY A 84 4.69 -6.58 2.01
C GLY A 84 3.28 -6.52 2.58
N HIS A 85 2.41 -7.51 2.27
CA HIS A 85 0.99 -7.53 2.68
C HIS A 85 0.09 -6.49 1.97
N TYR A 86 0.60 -5.86 0.90
CA TYR A 86 -0.13 -4.88 0.09
C TYR A 86 -0.69 -5.45 -1.21
N TRP A 87 -0.39 -6.72 -1.54
CA TRP A 87 -0.94 -7.41 -2.71
C TRP A 87 -0.85 -6.57 -3.98
N LEU A 88 0.32 -5.99 -4.26
CA LEU A 88 0.51 -5.19 -5.46
C LEU A 88 0.46 -6.07 -6.71
N GLU A 89 0.21 -5.42 -7.84
CA GLU A 89 0.15 -6.02 -9.16
C GLU A 89 0.96 -5.15 -10.13
N GLY A 90 1.28 -5.66 -11.32
CA GLY A 90 2.05 -4.93 -12.32
C GLY A 90 3.57 -5.12 -12.20
N LYS A 91 4.34 -4.11 -12.63
CA LYS A 91 5.80 -4.15 -12.69
C LYS A 91 6.40 -3.69 -11.36
N PRO A 92 7.38 -4.43 -10.79
CA PRO A 92 8.06 -3.97 -9.58
C PRO A 92 8.81 -2.65 -9.75
N GLU A 93 8.52 -1.69 -8.89
CA GLU A 93 9.17 -0.39 -8.81
C GLU A 93 9.14 0.19 -7.37
N PRO A 94 10.05 1.13 -7.03
CA PRO A 94 9.97 1.85 -5.76
C PRO A 94 8.64 2.61 -5.63
N LEU A 95 8.05 2.55 -4.44
CA LEU A 95 6.85 3.30 -4.07
C LEU A 95 7.16 4.77 -3.75
N ALA A 96 8.36 5.02 -3.23
CA ALA A 96 8.98 6.33 -3.05
C ALA A 96 10.50 6.16 -3.13
N SER A 97 11.27 7.25 -2.99
CA SER A 97 12.75 7.22 -3.09
C SER A 97 13.40 6.20 -2.14
N ASN A 98 12.82 5.94 -0.98
CA ASN A 98 13.33 5.03 0.05
C ASN A 98 12.30 3.98 0.50
N ILE A 99 11.23 3.72 -0.27
CA ILE A 99 10.17 2.76 0.10
C ILE A 99 9.92 1.81 -1.07
N ALA A 100 9.91 0.50 -0.80
CA ALA A 100 9.57 -0.52 -1.79
C ALA A 100 8.65 -1.59 -1.18
N CYS A 101 7.61 -1.98 -1.92
CA CYS A 101 6.88 -3.20 -1.64
C CYS A 101 7.54 -4.35 -2.39
N LEU A 102 7.59 -5.55 -1.80
CA LEU A 102 8.01 -6.80 -2.47
C LEU A 102 6.86 -7.81 -2.60
N ASP A 103 5.68 -7.50 -2.07
CA ASP A 103 4.49 -8.34 -2.20
C ASP A 103 3.73 -7.99 -3.48
N TYR A 104 4.08 -8.69 -4.56
CA TYR A 104 3.39 -8.60 -5.87
C TYR A 104 2.45 -9.78 -6.10
N SER A 105 1.68 -10.14 -5.08
CA SER A 105 0.55 -11.07 -5.19
C SER A 105 0.89 -12.43 -5.79
N VAL A 106 2.07 -13.01 -5.51
CA VAL A 106 2.48 -14.32 -6.08
C VAL A 106 1.47 -15.45 -5.87
N ALA A 107 0.60 -15.35 -4.87
CA ALA A 107 -0.47 -16.32 -4.63
C ALA A 107 -1.69 -16.17 -5.55
N LYS A 108 -1.79 -15.07 -6.32
CA LYS A 108 -2.84 -14.82 -7.32
C LYS A 108 -2.32 -15.09 -8.72
N ARG A 109 -3.25 -15.44 -9.63
CA ARG A 109 -2.96 -15.56 -11.07
C ARG A 109 -2.34 -14.27 -11.60
N GLY A 110 -1.23 -14.39 -12.34
CA GLY A 110 -0.48 -13.24 -12.87
C GLY A 110 0.43 -12.52 -11.87
N GLY A 111 0.49 -12.99 -10.62
CA GLY A 111 1.39 -12.47 -9.58
C GLY A 111 2.87 -12.80 -9.82
N LYS A 112 3.74 -12.21 -8.99
CA LYS A 112 5.20 -12.31 -9.10
C LYS A 112 5.84 -12.58 -7.76
N LEU A 113 6.86 -13.44 -7.73
CA LEU A 113 7.79 -13.54 -6.60
C LEU A 113 8.90 -12.52 -6.82
N VAL A 114 8.98 -11.51 -5.96
CA VAL A 114 9.84 -10.33 -6.15
C VAL A 114 10.90 -10.27 -5.06
N ALA A 115 12.12 -9.92 -5.46
CA ALA A 115 13.23 -9.58 -4.59
C ALA A 115 13.81 -8.22 -4.97
N TYR A 116 14.46 -7.57 -4.01
CA TYR A 116 15.25 -6.37 -4.25
C TYR A 116 16.67 -6.59 -3.78
N ARG A 117 17.66 -6.36 -4.65
CA ARG A 117 19.08 -6.45 -4.32
C ARG A 117 19.54 -5.15 -3.68
N TRP A 118 19.51 -5.08 -2.36
CA TRP A 118 20.00 -3.92 -1.61
C TRP A 118 21.52 -3.99 -1.41
N ASP A 119 22.25 -2.94 -1.81
CA ASP A 119 23.71 -2.84 -1.70
C ASP A 119 24.12 -1.73 -0.70
N GLY A 120 23.21 -1.33 0.20
CA GLY A 120 23.44 -0.27 1.17
C GLY A 120 23.05 1.14 0.70
N GLU A 121 22.45 1.28 -0.49
CA GLU A 121 22.01 2.57 -1.00
C GLU A 121 20.81 3.15 -0.23
N GLN A 122 20.74 4.48 -0.15
CA GLN A 122 19.63 5.21 0.47
C GLN A 122 18.46 5.45 -0.50
N THR A 123 18.77 5.62 -1.79
CA THR A 123 17.76 5.80 -2.84
C THR A 123 17.59 4.51 -3.61
N LEU A 124 16.39 3.95 -3.53
CA LEU A 124 16.02 2.71 -4.19
C LEU A 124 15.94 2.91 -5.71
N SER A 125 16.28 1.85 -6.45
CA SER A 125 16.36 1.87 -7.90
C SER A 125 15.55 0.75 -8.53
N ALA A 126 14.72 1.08 -9.52
CA ALA A 126 13.89 0.10 -10.25
C ALA A 126 14.72 -1.02 -10.90
N ASN A 127 16.00 -0.76 -11.19
CA ASN A 127 16.92 -1.68 -11.86
C ASN A 127 17.49 -2.74 -10.90
N LYS A 128 17.16 -2.67 -9.60
CA LYS A 128 17.62 -3.62 -8.57
C LYS A 128 16.50 -4.53 -8.08
N PHE A 129 15.32 -4.44 -8.71
CA PHE A 129 14.26 -5.43 -8.57
C PHE A 129 14.53 -6.61 -9.51
N ASP A 130 14.44 -7.81 -8.97
CA ASP A 130 14.45 -9.06 -9.72
C ASP A 130 13.14 -9.81 -9.38
N TRP A 131 12.56 -10.49 -10.36
CA TRP A 131 11.35 -11.26 -10.12
C TRP A 131 11.20 -12.42 -11.11
N ILE A 132 10.38 -13.38 -10.69
CA ILE A 132 9.84 -14.42 -11.56
C ILE A 132 8.32 -14.35 -11.53
N ASP A 133 7.69 -14.61 -12.67
CA ASP A 133 6.25 -14.74 -12.74
C ASP A 133 5.81 -16.03 -12.03
N ARG A 134 4.61 -15.99 -11.43
CA ARG A 134 3.96 -17.19 -10.91
C ARG A 134 3.78 -18.19 -12.05
N ILE A 135 4.19 -19.43 -11.82
CA ILE A 135 3.96 -20.53 -12.75
C ILE A 135 2.50 -20.97 -12.58
N GLU A 136 1.74 -20.94 -13.68
CA GLU A 136 0.42 -21.55 -13.74
C GLU A 136 0.58 -23.03 -14.08
N HIS A 137 -0.10 -23.91 -13.35
CA HIS A 137 -0.27 -25.30 -13.74
C HIS A 137 -1.66 -25.45 -14.33
N ASP A 138 -1.74 -26.02 -15.54
CA ASP A 138 -2.99 -26.35 -16.24
C ASP A 138 -3.80 -27.44 -15.51
#